data_AF-A0A820KG49-F1
#
_entry.id   AF-A0A820KG49-F1
#
_cell.length_a   1.000
_cell.length_b   1.000
_cell.length_c   1.000
_cell.angle_alpha   90.00
_cell.angle_beta   90.00
_cell.angle_gamma   90.00
#
_symmetry.space_group_name_H-M   'P 1'
#
loop_
_entity.id
_entity.type
_entity.pdbx_description
1 polymer ?
#
loop_
_entity_poly.entity_id
_entity_poly.type
_entity_poly.pdbx_seq_one_letter_code
_entity_poly.pdbx_strand_id
1 'polypeptide(L)'
;MTGELYARFLREEAIPAINEVVQNLDEVIFQDDQDSKHRTQVAMDVVYDLFEERIEPNDGDDKFADVWRIENIWGIMKEKTRAKKFENLGALVEHVSSEWQKIAPEQYEAMIDNIPKRLAKVIQVNENPVYEH
;
A
#
# COMPACT_ATOMS: atom_id res chain seq x y z
N MET A 1 -15.21 -0.51 6.33
CA MET A 1 -15.20 -1.61 5.34
C MET A 1 -15.16 -2.93 6.10
N THR A 2 -15.92 -3.96 5.69
CA THR A 2 -15.86 -5.31 6.30
C THR A 2 -14.91 -6.22 5.51
N GLY A 3 -14.61 -7.41 6.02
CA GLY A 3 -13.79 -8.39 5.31
C GLY A 3 -14.45 -8.89 4.02
N GLU A 4 -15.76 -9.07 4.00
CA GLU A 4 -16.52 -9.46 2.79
C GLU A 4 -16.48 -8.35 1.73
N LEU A 5 -16.63 -7.09 2.17
CA LEU A 5 -16.54 -5.95 1.26
C LEU A 5 -15.12 -5.81 0.68
N TYR A 6 -14.09 -6.09 1.48
CA TYR A 6 -12.71 -6.10 1.02
C TYR A 6 -12.44 -7.25 0.05
N ALA A 7 -12.86 -8.48 0.38
CA ALA A 7 -12.75 -9.64 -0.50
C ALA A 7 -13.45 -9.41 -1.86
N ARG A 8 -14.63 -8.79 -1.83
CA ARG A 8 -15.34 -8.38 -3.04
C ARG A 8 -14.56 -7.35 -3.85
N PHE A 9 -14.06 -6.30 -3.20
CA PHE A 9 -13.23 -5.29 -3.85
C PHE A 9 -11.98 -5.89 -4.50
N LEU A 10 -11.29 -6.82 -3.84
CA LEU A 10 -10.15 -7.51 -4.40
C LEU A 10 -10.52 -8.27 -5.68
N ARG A 11 -11.58 -9.09 -5.61
CA ARG A 11 -12.04 -9.91 -6.76
C ARG A 11 -12.55 -9.09 -7.93
N GLU A 12 -13.34 -8.05 -7.66
CA GLU A 12 -14.11 -7.34 -8.69
C GLU A 12 -13.33 -6.16 -9.29
N GLU A 13 -12.42 -5.55 -8.53
CA GLU A 13 -11.78 -4.29 -8.93
C GLU A 13 -10.25 -4.37 -8.91
N ALA A 14 -9.65 -4.69 -7.75
CA ALA A 14 -8.21 -4.54 -7.58
C ALA A 14 -7.40 -5.54 -8.41
N ILE A 15 -7.75 -6.83 -8.37
CA ILE A 15 -7.00 -7.88 -9.05
C ILE A 15 -7.15 -7.79 -10.57
N PRO A 16 -8.36 -7.55 -11.13
CA PRO A 16 -8.49 -7.25 -12.55
C PRO A 16 -7.58 -6.10 -13.00
N ALA A 17 -7.55 -4.99 -12.25
CA ALA A 17 -6.69 -3.85 -12.57
C ALA A 17 -5.19 -4.18 -12.46
N ILE A 18 -4.77 -4.97 -11.46
CA ILE A 18 -3.39 -5.43 -11.35
C ILE A 18 -3.02 -6.29 -12.56
N ASN A 19 -3.87 -7.26 -12.91
CA ASN A 19 -3.61 -8.17 -14.02
C ASN A 19 -3.56 -7.44 -15.38
N GLU A 20 -4.32 -6.35 -15.56
CA GLU A 20 -4.20 -5.49 -16.75
C GLU A 20 -2.82 -4.84 -16.87
N VAL A 21 -2.18 -4.52 -15.74
CA VAL A 21 -0.86 -3.89 -15.70
C VAL A 21 0.28 -4.91 -15.81
N VAL A 22 0.25 -5.98 -14.99
CA VAL A 22 1.37 -6.93 -14.91
C VAL A 22 1.27 -8.08 -15.91
N GLN A 23 0.06 -8.38 -16.40
CA GLN A 23 -0.26 -9.48 -17.33
C GLN A 23 0.08 -10.90 -16.86
N ASN A 24 0.83 -11.05 -15.76
CA ASN A 24 1.15 -12.30 -15.10
C ASN A 24 1.16 -12.11 -13.58
N LEU A 25 0.16 -12.65 -12.87
CA LEU A 25 0.04 -12.53 -11.41
C LEU A 25 1.04 -13.41 -10.66
N ASP A 26 1.59 -14.45 -11.30
CA ASP A 26 2.57 -15.36 -10.67
C ASP A 26 3.89 -14.63 -10.34
N GLU A 27 4.17 -13.50 -11.02
CA GLU A 27 5.33 -12.65 -10.76
C GLU A 27 5.05 -11.53 -9.74
N VAL A 28 3.85 -11.49 -9.17
CA VAL A 28 3.43 -10.45 -8.24
C VAL A 28 3.47 -10.95 -6.81
N ILE A 29 4.22 -10.23 -5.99
CA ILE A 29 4.22 -10.41 -4.54
C ILE A 29 3.16 -9.49 -3.93
N PHE A 30 2.12 -10.06 -3.33
CA PHE A 30 1.07 -9.28 -2.68
C PHE A 30 1.52 -8.71 -1.32
N GLN A 31 1.14 -7.47 -1.01
CA GLN A 31 1.42 -6.84 0.29
C GLN A 31 0.26 -5.93 0.74
N ASP A 32 -0.14 -6.05 2.00
CA ASP A 32 -1.11 -5.18 2.68
C ASP A 32 -0.75 -4.97 4.17
N ASP A 33 -1.51 -4.15 4.90
CA ASP A 33 -1.26 -3.81 6.32
C ASP A 33 -1.98 -4.76 7.29
N GLN A 34 -1.72 -4.66 8.60
CA GLN A 34 -2.30 -5.56 9.60
C GLN A 34 -3.78 -5.31 9.94
N ASP A 35 -4.53 -4.53 9.15
CA ASP A 35 -5.94 -4.26 9.45
C ASP A 35 -6.74 -5.57 9.51
N SER A 36 -7.43 -5.79 10.64
CA SER A 36 -8.23 -6.99 10.93
C SER A 36 -9.19 -7.40 9.80
N LYS A 37 -9.73 -6.45 9.03
CA LYS A 37 -10.61 -6.77 7.89
C LYS A 37 -9.90 -7.50 6.75
N HIS A 38 -8.59 -7.30 6.62
CA HIS A 38 -7.74 -7.98 5.64
C HIS A 38 -7.32 -9.37 6.09
N ARG A 39 -7.66 -9.75 7.33
CA ARG A 39 -7.27 -11.02 7.96
C ARG A 39 -8.44 -11.98 8.16
N THR A 40 -9.62 -11.63 7.67
CA THR A 40 -10.75 -12.55 7.68
C THR A 40 -10.48 -13.71 6.73
N GLN A 41 -11.04 -14.89 7.03
CA GLN A 41 -10.90 -16.07 6.16
C GLN A 41 -11.31 -15.74 4.72
N VAL A 42 -12.46 -15.08 4.55
CA VAL A 42 -12.98 -14.70 3.24
C VAL A 42 -12.05 -13.76 2.46
N ALA A 43 -11.29 -12.90 3.13
CA ALA A 43 -10.32 -12.02 2.47
C ALA A 43 -9.05 -12.79 2.09
N MET A 44 -8.53 -13.62 3.01
CA MET A 44 -7.32 -14.40 2.78
C MET A 44 -7.51 -15.47 1.71
N ASP A 45 -8.68 -16.10 1.64
CA ASP A 45 -9.02 -17.06 0.57
C ASP A 45 -8.83 -16.42 -0.81
N VAL A 46 -9.29 -15.17 -1.01
CA VAL A 46 -9.10 -14.44 -2.28
C VAL A 46 -7.63 -14.25 -2.61
N VAL A 47 -6.84 -13.86 -1.62
CA VAL A 47 -5.42 -13.55 -1.82
C VAL A 47 -4.66 -14.83 -2.17
N TYR A 48 -4.88 -15.91 -1.43
CA TYR A 48 -4.19 -17.19 -1.68
C TYR A 48 -4.66 -17.92 -2.93
N ASP A 49 -5.89 -17.69 -3.38
CA ASP A 49 -6.37 -18.23 -4.66
C ASP A 49 -5.68 -17.58 -5.88
N LEU A 50 -5.09 -16.39 -5.72
CA LEU A 50 -4.71 -15.51 -6.84
C LEU A 50 -3.24 -15.06 -6.83
N PHE A 51 -2.55 -15.12 -5.71
CA PHE A 51 -1.14 -14.75 -5.60
C PHE A 51 -0.35 -15.93 -5.02
N GLU A 52 0.72 -16.34 -5.71
CA GLU A 52 1.63 -17.39 -5.22
C GLU A 52 2.47 -16.88 -4.04
N GLU A 53 2.90 -15.62 -4.11
CA GLU A 53 3.73 -15.00 -3.10
C GLU A 53 3.01 -13.83 -2.42
N ARG A 54 3.19 -13.78 -1.10
CA ARG A 54 2.70 -12.70 -0.27
C ARG A 54 3.74 -12.35 0.77
N ILE A 55 3.95 -11.05 0.96
CA ILE A 55 4.64 -10.57 2.15
C ILE A 55 3.69 -10.76 3.31
N GLU A 56 4.00 -11.76 4.14
CA GLU A 56 3.33 -11.88 5.42
C GLU A 56 3.55 -10.59 6.21
N PRO A 57 2.50 -10.04 6.82
CA PRO A 57 2.57 -8.84 7.63
C PRO A 57 3.22 -9.21 8.97
N ASN A 58 4.47 -9.67 8.93
CA ASN A 58 5.17 -10.14 10.12
C ASN A 58 5.66 -8.94 10.93
N ASP A 59 5.29 -9.02 12.21
CA ASP A 59 5.85 -8.31 13.36
C ASP A 59 5.57 -6.83 13.55
N GLY A 60 4.41 -6.34 13.13
CA GLY A 60 3.60 -5.39 13.94
C GLY A 60 4.29 -4.11 14.43
N ASP A 61 5.44 -3.76 13.87
CA ASP A 61 6.21 -2.61 14.31
C ASP A 61 5.72 -1.48 13.42
N ASP A 62 5.09 -0.47 14.03
CA ASP A 62 4.79 0.83 13.40
C ASP A 62 6.01 1.38 12.61
N LYS A 63 7.22 0.92 12.96
CA LYS A 63 8.49 1.17 12.28
C LYS A 63 8.52 0.74 10.80
N PHE A 64 7.70 -0.21 10.37
CA PHE A 64 7.62 -0.64 8.97
C PHE A 64 6.68 0.22 8.12
N ALA A 65 5.86 1.10 8.70
CA ALA A 65 5.17 2.14 7.92
C ALA A 65 6.18 3.02 7.17
N ASP A 66 7.34 3.25 7.77
CA ASP A 66 8.51 3.88 7.16
C ASP A 66 9.31 2.96 6.23
N VAL A 67 8.81 1.78 5.90
CA VAL A 67 9.36 0.90 4.86
C VAL A 67 8.40 0.88 3.68
N TRP A 68 7.11 0.64 3.95
CA TRP A 68 6.08 0.54 2.93
C TRP A 68 5.90 1.84 2.16
N ARG A 69 5.86 1.73 0.83
CA ARG A 69 5.88 2.90 -0.06
C ARG A 69 4.53 3.55 -0.25
N ILE A 70 3.45 2.81 0.02
CA ILE A 70 2.07 3.32 -0.05
C ILE A 70 1.86 4.54 0.87
N GLU A 71 2.54 4.58 2.02
CA GLU A 71 2.53 5.74 2.91
C GLU A 71 3.14 7.01 2.29
N ASN A 72 4.13 6.85 1.40
CA ASN A 72 4.67 8.00 0.66
C ASN A 72 3.67 8.53 -0.36
N ILE A 73 2.94 7.63 -1.02
CA ILE A 73 1.86 8.00 -1.94
C ILE A 73 0.78 8.76 -1.15
N TRP A 74 0.36 8.25 0.02
CA TRP A 74 -0.58 8.97 0.88
C TRP A 74 -0.04 10.32 1.36
N GLY A 75 1.25 10.42 1.66
CA GLY A 75 1.92 11.69 1.96
C GLY A 75 1.77 12.71 0.84
N ILE A 76 2.09 12.31 -0.40
CA ILE A 76 1.92 13.15 -1.60
C ILE A 76 0.46 13.57 -1.75
N MET A 77 -0.48 12.62 -1.70
CA MET A 77 -1.90 12.90 -1.88
C MET A 77 -2.45 13.85 -0.81
N LYS A 78 -2.05 13.68 0.46
CA LYS A 78 -2.40 14.58 1.55
C LYS A 78 -1.86 15.99 1.29
N GLU A 79 -0.60 16.13 0.87
CA GLU A 79 -0.01 17.44 0.55
C GLU A 79 -0.76 18.15 -0.58
N LYS A 80 -1.03 17.44 -1.68
CA LYS A 80 -1.77 17.97 -2.85
C LYS A 80 -3.21 18.37 -2.52
N THR A 81 -3.79 17.77 -1.50
CA THR A 81 -5.18 18.01 -1.09
C THR A 81 -5.29 19.06 0.02
N ARG A 82 -4.30 19.14 0.93
CA ARG A 82 -4.34 19.97 2.14
C ARG A 82 -4.47 21.47 1.87
N ALA A 83 -3.93 21.95 0.75
CA ALA A 83 -3.94 23.36 0.40
C ALA A 83 -5.28 23.85 -0.21
N LYS A 84 -6.22 22.94 -0.48
CA LYS A 84 -7.48 23.26 -1.16
C LYS A 84 -8.68 23.00 -0.25
N LYS A 85 -9.69 23.86 -0.36
CA LYS A 85 -11.03 23.59 0.18
C LYS A 85 -11.91 23.07 -0.94
N PHE A 86 -12.72 22.06 -0.63
CA PHE A 86 -13.65 21.46 -1.57
C PHE A 86 -15.08 21.74 -1.11
N GLU A 87 -15.94 22.12 -2.05
CA GLU A 87 -17.33 22.50 -1.75
C GLU A 87 -18.22 21.29 -1.48
N ASN A 88 -17.86 20.12 -2.02
CA ASN A 88 -18.57 18.88 -1.86
C ASN A 88 -17.65 17.66 -2.06
N LEU A 89 -18.16 16.48 -1.75
CA LEU A 89 -17.42 15.22 -1.89
C LEU A 89 -17.05 14.91 -3.34
N GLY A 90 -17.90 15.25 -4.32
CA GLY A 90 -17.62 15.04 -5.74
C GLY A 90 -16.37 15.80 -6.19
N ALA A 91 -16.28 17.09 -5.82
CA ALA A 91 -15.11 17.92 -6.12
C ALA A 91 -13.82 17.39 -5.45
N LEU A 92 -13.93 16.80 -4.26
CA LEU A 92 -12.79 16.14 -3.62
C LEU A 92 -12.38 14.88 -4.39
N VAL A 93 -13.33 14.02 -4.78
CA VAL A 93 -13.05 12.79 -5.54
C VAL A 93 -12.41 13.10 -6.89
N GLU A 94 -12.92 14.09 -7.61
CA GLU A 94 -12.35 14.52 -8.90
C GLU A 94 -10.91 15.04 -8.73
N HIS A 95 -10.66 15.86 -7.71
CA HIS A 95 -9.32 16.37 -7.43
C HIS A 95 -8.35 15.25 -7.02
N VAL A 96 -8.76 14.37 -6.11
CA VAL A 96 -7.93 13.22 -5.69
C VAL A 96 -7.63 12.31 -6.89
N SER A 97 -8.61 12.01 -7.73
CA SER A 97 -8.41 11.19 -8.93
C SER A 97 -7.46 11.85 -9.92
N SER A 98 -7.61 13.16 -10.13
CA SER A 98 -6.72 13.94 -11.02
C SER A 98 -5.28 13.99 -10.50
N GLU A 99 -5.08 14.20 -9.19
CA GLU A 99 -3.73 14.21 -8.61
C GLU A 99 -3.10 12.82 -8.61
N TRP A 100 -3.87 11.76 -8.39
CA TRP A 100 -3.40 10.38 -8.46
C TRP A 100 -2.84 10.06 -9.85
N GLN A 101 -3.56 10.45 -10.91
CA GLN A 101 -3.14 10.25 -12.30
C GLN A 101 -1.88 11.03 -12.69
N LYS A 102 -1.48 12.05 -11.92
CA LYS A 102 -0.26 12.84 -12.17
C LYS A 102 1.00 12.20 -11.60
N ILE A 103 0.87 11.17 -10.76
CA ILE A 103 2.02 10.45 -10.22
C ILE A 103 2.61 9.61 -11.35
N ALA A 104 3.83 9.94 -11.76
CA ALA A 104 4.47 9.30 -12.89
C ALA A 104 5.02 7.90 -12.52
N PRO A 105 5.08 6.95 -13.49
CA PRO A 105 5.65 5.61 -13.29
C PRO A 105 7.01 5.61 -12.57
N GLU A 106 7.90 6.52 -12.96
CA GLU A 106 9.26 6.64 -12.43
C GLU A 106 9.26 6.99 -10.93
N GLN A 107 8.21 7.65 -10.44
CA GLN A 107 8.05 7.92 -9.02
C GLN A 107 7.75 6.63 -8.25
N TYR A 108 6.96 5.71 -8.81
CA TYR A 108 6.71 4.41 -8.19
C TYR A 108 7.98 3.55 -8.19
N GLU A 109 8.71 3.51 -9.29
CA GLU A 109 10.00 2.79 -9.38
C GLU A 109 11.00 3.31 -8.36
N ALA A 110 11.23 4.62 -8.31
CA ALA A 110 12.12 5.23 -7.32
C ALA A 110 11.68 4.96 -5.88
N MET A 111 10.37 4.79 -5.63
CA MET A 111 9.88 4.39 -4.33
C MET A 111 10.29 2.95 -3.98
N ILE A 112 10.10 2.01 -4.90
CA ILE A 112 10.46 0.59 -4.74
C ILE A 112 11.97 0.41 -4.60
N ASP A 113 12.77 1.07 -5.44
CA ASP A 113 14.24 1.00 -5.41
C ASP A 113 14.85 1.45 -4.07
N ASN A 114 14.13 2.28 -3.33
CA ASN A 114 14.56 2.76 -2.03
C ASN A 114 14.21 1.80 -0.87
N ILE A 115 13.44 0.73 -1.10
CA ILE A 115 13.06 -0.23 -0.05
C ILE A 115 14.30 -0.88 0.60
N PRO A 116 15.29 -1.44 -0.14
CA PRO A 116 16.47 -2.06 0.47
C PRO A 116 17.26 -1.11 1.37
N LYS A 117 17.39 0.16 0.96
CA LYS A 117 18.07 1.20 1.74
C LYS A 117 17.33 1.52 3.04
N ARG A 118 15.98 1.55 3.00
CA ARG A 118 15.14 1.75 4.20
C ARG A 118 15.25 0.55 5.15
N LEU A 119 15.18 -0.67 4.63
CA LEU A 119 15.37 -1.89 5.41
C LEU A 119 16.74 -1.93 6.11
N ALA A 120 17.83 -1.57 5.40
CA ALA A 120 19.15 -1.48 6.00
C ALA A 120 19.20 -0.49 7.18
N LYS A 121 18.48 0.64 7.07
CA LYS A 121 18.38 1.62 8.16
C LYS A 121 17.58 1.10 9.35
N VAL A 122 16.49 0.37 9.11
CA VAL A 122 15.70 -0.29 10.18
C VAL A 122 16.56 -1.31 10.92
N ILE A 123 17.32 -2.13 10.20
CA ILE A 123 18.26 -3.10 10.79
C ILE A 123 19.30 -2.38 11.65
N GLN A 124 19.94 -1.32 11.13
CA GLN A 124 20.94 -0.55 11.87
C GLN A 124 20.41 0.06 13.18
N VAL A 125 19.15 0.53 13.18
CA VAL A 125 18.49 1.11 14.35
C VAL A 125 18.10 0.03 15.36
N ASN A 126 17.63 -1.13 14.89
CA ASN A 126 17.27 -2.25 15.77
C ASN A 126 18.51 -2.94 16.38
N GLU A 127 19.66 -2.93 15.71
CA GLU A 127 20.95 -3.41 16.24
C GLU A 127 21.61 -2.42 17.21
N ASN A 128 21.19 -1.15 17.23
CA ASN A 128 21.61 -0.12 18.19
C ASN A 128 20.37 0.55 18.81
N PRO A 129 19.71 -0.06 19.81
CA PRO A 129 18.66 0.64 20.53
C PRO A 129 19.31 1.85 21.20
N VAL A 130 19.06 3.03 20.65
CA VAL A 130 19.50 4.29 21.23
C VAL A 130 18.79 4.42 22.58
N TYR A 131 19.49 4.01 23.64
CA TYR A 131 19.15 4.41 25.00
C TYR A 131 19.47 5.90 25.13
N GLU A 132 18.51 6.75 24.78
CA GLU A 132 18.43 8.11 25.30
C GLU A 132 16.96 8.46 25.51
N HIS A 133 16.49 8.33 26.75
CA HIS A 133 15.89 9.39 27.57
C HIS A 133 15.72 8.90 29.01
#